data_AF-A0A1T5CR46-F1
#
_entry.id   AF-A0A1T5CR46-F1
#
_cell.length_a   1.000
_cell.length_b   1.000
_cell.length_c   1.000
_cell.angle_alpha   90.00
_cell.angle_beta   90.00
_cell.angle_gamma   90.00
#
_symmetry.space_group_name_H-M   'P 1'
#
loop_
_entity.id
_entity.type
_entity.pdbx_description
1 polymer ?
#
loop_
_entity_poly.entity_id
_entity_poly.type
_entity_poly.pdbx_seq_one_letter_code
_entity_poly.pdbx_strand_id
1 'polypeptide(L)'
;MYVLGIKADLLTAIDIQRLVDNGIKETKSLDYKMNLSLSKDSEKKEFLNDITSFYNTDGGCLIFGIEEKKDEKGQNTGEPERIVGIQIDNKDKLFQQIEDLVRSNTDPAIAFIILHVVEVGVNNDKVLILGIPKGLGLPSMVTFNDTNRFYRRKNTGKYLVDIYELNDMFMKNQVLKDKALAYRNERIKKILNRESFPSLRP
;
A
#
# COMPACT_ATOMS: atom_id res chain seq x y z
N MET A 1 -7.00 -0.56 4.30
CA MET A 1 -6.28 0.50 3.58
C MET A 1 -7.14 1.73 3.61
N TYR A 2 -6.72 2.73 4.37
CA TYR A 2 -7.59 3.86 4.72
C TYR A 2 -6.88 5.19 4.53
N VAL A 3 -7.64 6.19 4.07
CA VAL A 3 -7.24 7.60 3.99
C VAL A 3 -8.39 8.40 4.58
N LEU A 4 -8.11 9.34 5.49
CA LEU A 4 -9.15 10.07 6.24
C LEU A 4 -10.17 9.16 6.96
N GLY A 5 -9.76 7.93 7.32
CA GLY A 5 -10.66 6.92 7.91
C GLY A 5 -11.57 6.20 6.92
N ILE A 6 -11.50 6.54 5.63
CA ILE A 6 -12.30 5.95 4.54
C ILE A 6 -11.48 4.87 3.84
N LYS A 7 -12.10 3.73 3.53
CA LYS A 7 -11.42 2.62 2.84
C LYS A 7 -11.10 3.03 1.40
N ALA A 8 -9.96 2.57 0.86
CA ALA A 8 -9.45 3.00 -0.44
C ALA A 8 -10.45 2.83 -1.62
N ASP A 9 -11.27 1.78 -1.61
CA ASP A 9 -12.32 1.48 -2.60
C ASP A 9 -13.61 2.30 -2.42
N LEU A 10 -13.72 3.08 -1.34
CA LEU A 10 -14.86 3.91 -1.02
C LEU A 10 -14.55 5.41 -1.12
N LEU A 11 -13.32 5.78 -1.49
CA LEU A 11 -12.95 7.17 -1.68
C LEU A 11 -13.69 7.78 -2.86
N THR A 12 -14.15 9.01 -2.67
CA THR A 12 -14.90 9.78 -3.68
C THR A 12 -14.11 11.00 -4.13
N ALA A 13 -14.59 11.69 -5.18
CA ALA A 13 -13.96 12.92 -5.66
C ALA A 13 -13.90 14.01 -4.57
N ILE A 14 -14.91 14.06 -3.70
CA ILE A 14 -14.96 15.00 -2.56
C ILE A 14 -13.84 14.70 -1.56
N ASP A 15 -13.56 13.41 -1.31
CA ASP A 15 -12.49 13.02 -0.39
C ASP A 15 -11.11 13.33 -0.95
N ILE A 16 -10.93 13.15 -2.26
CA ILE A 16 -9.69 13.56 -2.94
C ILE A 16 -9.51 15.08 -2.90
N GLN A 17 -10.57 15.86 -3.14
CA GLN A 17 -10.52 17.31 -3.02
C GLN A 17 -10.16 17.76 -1.60
N ARG A 18 -10.71 17.10 -0.57
CA ARG A 18 -10.36 17.36 0.84
C ARG A 18 -8.89 17.12 1.15
N LEU A 19 -8.23 16.17 0.50
CA LEU A 19 -6.80 15.94 0.69
C LEU A 19 -5.98 17.13 0.20
N VAL A 20 -6.37 17.69 -0.95
CA VAL A 20 -5.70 18.84 -1.56
C VAL A 20 -6.01 20.13 -0.79
N ASP A 21 -7.28 20.42 -0.52
CA ASP A 21 -7.71 21.65 0.14
C ASP A 21 -7.11 21.82 1.55
N ASN A 22 -6.98 20.70 2.28
CA ASN A 22 -6.39 20.71 3.63
C ASN A 22 -4.87 20.51 3.63
N GLY A 23 -4.23 20.37 2.45
CA GLY A 23 -2.79 20.14 2.34
C GLY A 23 -2.33 18.92 3.14
N ILE A 24 -3.07 17.81 3.05
CA ILE A 24 -2.77 16.60 3.83
C ILE A 24 -1.46 16.01 3.34
N LYS A 25 -0.39 16.26 4.10
CA LYS A 25 0.96 15.79 3.78
C LYS A 25 1.03 14.27 3.70
N GLU A 26 1.94 13.83 2.85
CA GLU A 26 2.35 12.44 2.76
C GLU A 26 2.78 11.90 4.11
N THR A 27 2.54 10.61 4.27
CA THR A 27 2.91 9.87 5.45
C THR A 27 3.53 8.56 5.03
N LYS A 28 4.02 7.80 6.01
CA LYS A 28 4.48 6.43 5.78
C LYS A 28 3.43 5.54 5.08
N SER A 29 2.14 5.87 5.22
CA SER A 29 0.99 5.13 4.68
C SER A 29 0.19 5.89 3.60
N LEU A 30 0.67 7.04 3.11
CA LEU A 30 0.02 7.84 2.07
C LEU A 30 1.08 8.49 1.19
N ASP A 31 0.99 8.28 -0.12
CA ASP A 31 1.94 8.80 -1.11
C ASP A 31 1.17 9.28 -2.35
N TYR A 32 1.54 10.45 -2.87
CA TYR A 32 0.98 11.06 -4.05
C TYR A 32 1.93 10.90 -5.23
N LYS A 33 1.36 10.70 -6.40
CA LYS A 33 2.10 10.63 -7.66
C LYS A 33 1.32 11.38 -8.72
N MET A 34 2.03 12.18 -9.51
CA MET A 34 1.40 12.93 -10.59
C MET A 34 0.87 11.99 -11.68
N ASN A 35 1.70 11.07 -12.17
CA ASN A 35 1.38 10.18 -13.29
C ASN A 35 1.71 8.72 -12.97
N LEU A 36 0.97 7.80 -13.59
CA LEU A 36 1.32 6.39 -13.65
C LEU A 36 1.85 6.07 -15.06
N SER A 37 3.09 5.59 -15.14
CA SER A 37 3.64 5.02 -16.37
C SER A 37 4.17 3.62 -16.07
N LEU A 38 3.78 2.64 -16.89
CA LEU A 38 4.23 1.24 -16.79
C LEU A 38 4.87 0.78 -18.10
N SER A 39 5.35 1.72 -18.91
CA SER A 39 5.89 1.46 -20.25
C SER A 39 7.34 1.01 -20.19
N LYS A 40 8.16 1.66 -19.36
CA LYS A 40 9.59 1.36 -19.23
C LYS A 40 9.86 0.45 -18.04
N ASP A 41 10.90 -0.36 -18.16
CA ASP A 41 11.38 -1.25 -17.09
C ASP A 41 11.76 -0.49 -15.82
N SER A 42 12.34 0.71 -15.94
CA SER A 42 12.64 1.57 -14.80
C SER A 42 11.39 2.01 -14.05
N GLU A 43 10.30 2.28 -14.77
CA GLU A 43 9.03 2.75 -14.20
C GLU A 43 8.29 1.59 -13.53
N LYS A 44 8.24 0.41 -14.19
CA LYS A 44 7.74 -0.83 -13.59
C LYS A 44 8.47 -1.18 -12.31
N LYS A 45 9.81 -1.09 -12.32
CA LYS A 45 10.64 -1.34 -11.15
C LYS A 45 10.31 -0.37 -10.02
N GLU A 46 10.19 0.91 -10.33
CA GLU A 46 9.89 1.94 -9.32
C GLU A 46 8.50 1.75 -8.70
N PHE A 47 7.51 1.40 -9.52
CA PHE A 47 6.16 1.03 -9.08
C PHE A 47 6.17 -0.19 -8.14
N LEU A 48 6.92 -1.24 -8.50
CA LEU A 48 7.07 -2.42 -7.63
C LEU A 48 7.79 -2.09 -6.32
N ASN A 49 8.79 -1.20 -6.35
CA ASN A 49 9.45 -0.71 -5.14
C ASN A 49 8.43 0.00 -4.23
N ASP A 50 7.55 0.83 -4.78
CA ASP A 50 6.50 1.52 -4.00
C ASP A 50 5.56 0.51 -3.34
N ILE A 51 5.01 -0.42 -4.12
CA ILE A 51 4.05 -1.41 -3.62
C ILE A 51 4.67 -2.29 -2.53
N THR A 52 5.85 -2.85 -2.78
CA THR A 52 6.53 -3.71 -1.79
C THR A 52 6.93 -2.92 -0.55
N SER A 53 7.31 -1.65 -0.69
CA SER A 53 7.64 -0.79 0.46
C SER A 53 6.45 -0.58 1.39
N PHE A 54 5.25 -0.37 0.85
CA PHE A 54 4.02 -0.27 1.64
C PHE A 54 3.68 -1.60 2.31
N TYR A 55 3.68 -2.69 1.53
CA TYR A 55 3.34 -4.03 1.98
C TYR A 55 4.21 -4.48 3.16
N ASN A 56 5.51 -4.27 3.06
CA ASN A 56 6.53 -4.63 4.07
C ASN A 56 6.56 -3.70 5.29
N THR A 57 5.69 -2.70 5.33
CA THR A 57 5.68 -1.69 6.38
C THR A 57 4.36 -1.76 7.16
N ASP A 58 3.42 -0.86 6.88
CA ASP A 58 2.15 -0.75 7.58
C ASP A 58 0.96 -0.78 6.61
N GLY A 59 1.23 -1.12 5.35
CA GLY A 59 0.37 -0.81 4.22
C GLY A 59 0.38 0.69 3.91
N GLY A 60 -0.24 1.07 2.80
CA GLY A 60 -0.66 2.45 2.60
C GLY A 60 -1.50 2.66 1.34
N CYS A 61 -1.92 3.89 1.12
CA CYS A 61 -2.57 4.27 -0.12
C CYS A 61 -1.59 5.03 -0.99
N LEU A 62 -1.50 4.62 -2.26
CA LEU A 62 -0.75 5.32 -3.30
C LEU A 62 -1.76 5.93 -4.26
N ILE A 63 -1.74 7.25 -4.41
CA ILE A 63 -2.75 7.98 -5.17
C ILE A 63 -2.08 8.65 -6.37
N PHE A 64 -2.50 8.27 -7.58
CA PHE A 64 -2.03 8.82 -8.84
C PHE A 64 -2.99 9.88 -9.39
N GLY A 65 -2.46 10.91 -10.04
CA GLY A 65 -3.22 12.05 -10.57
C GLY A 65 -3.18 13.28 -9.67
N ILE A 66 -2.26 13.33 -8.69
CA ILE A 66 -2.09 14.46 -7.77
C ILE A 66 -0.66 14.98 -7.90
N GLU A 67 -0.51 16.27 -8.20
CA GLU A 67 0.78 16.95 -8.21
C GLU A 67 1.12 17.42 -6.80
N GLU A 68 2.35 17.17 -6.37
CA GLU A 68 2.88 17.62 -5.09
C GLU A 68 3.47 19.04 -5.22
N LYS A 69 3.31 19.85 -4.17
CA LYS A 69 3.94 21.15 -4.05
C LYS A 69 5.45 21.00 -4.06
N LYS A 70 6.11 21.89 -4.80
CA LYS A 70 7.57 21.96 -4.84
C LYS A 70 8.09 23.10 -3.98
N ASP A 71 9.22 22.87 -3.32
CA ASP A 71 9.95 23.91 -2.61
C ASP A 71 10.69 24.84 -3.60
N GLU A 72 11.33 25.88 -3.07
CA GLU A 72 12.11 26.84 -3.87
C GLU A 72 13.27 26.21 -4.66
N LYS A 73 13.67 24.98 -4.29
CA LYS A 73 14.72 24.19 -4.96
C LYS A 73 14.15 23.18 -5.95
N GLY A 74 12.83 23.17 -6.16
CA GLY A 74 12.14 22.25 -7.07
C GLY A 74 11.96 20.84 -6.51
N GLN A 75 12.16 20.63 -5.21
CA GLN A 75 11.97 19.34 -4.56
C GLN A 75 10.55 19.19 -4.05
N ASN A 76 10.02 17.98 -4.15
CA ASN A 76 8.71 17.62 -3.63
C ASN A 76 8.66 17.80 -2.11
N THR A 77 7.64 18.53 -1.64
CA THR A 77 7.41 18.78 -0.21
C THR A 77 6.57 17.69 0.48
N GLY A 78 6.00 16.77 -0.31
CA GLY A 78 5.03 15.78 0.15
C GLY A 78 3.66 16.37 0.45
N GLU A 79 3.39 17.65 0.16
CA GLU A 79 2.07 18.25 0.30
C GLU A 79 1.37 18.28 -1.07
N PRO A 80 0.09 17.88 -1.19
CA PRO A 80 -0.61 17.96 -2.45
C PRO A 80 -0.84 19.43 -2.87
N GLU A 81 -0.57 19.74 -4.13
CA GLU A 81 -0.79 21.08 -4.72
C GLU A 81 -2.12 21.15 -5.46
N ARG A 82 -2.34 20.21 -6.39
CA ARG A 82 -3.54 20.18 -7.22
C ARG A 82 -3.83 18.79 -7.76
N ILE A 83 -5.09 18.55 -8.06
CA ILE A 83 -5.55 17.38 -8.81
C ILE A 83 -5.29 17.66 -10.29
N VAL A 84 -4.43 16.85 -10.90
CA VAL A 84 -4.13 16.92 -12.34
C VAL A 84 -4.94 15.90 -13.11
N GLY A 85 -5.23 14.77 -12.47
CA GLY A 85 -5.82 13.61 -13.11
C GLY A 85 -4.85 12.88 -14.04
N ILE A 86 -5.22 11.65 -14.36
CA ILE A 86 -4.59 10.83 -15.38
C ILE A 86 -5.66 10.33 -16.35
N GLN A 87 -5.25 10.12 -17.59
CA GLN A 87 -6.11 9.57 -18.62
C GLN A 87 -6.09 8.04 -18.53
N ILE A 88 -7.28 7.47 -18.28
CA ILE A 88 -7.48 6.02 -18.20
C ILE A 88 -8.58 5.65 -19.19
N ASP A 89 -8.16 5.10 -20.33
CA ASP A 89 -9.06 4.68 -21.41
C ASP A 89 -9.89 3.47 -21.00
N ASN A 90 -9.23 2.45 -20.45
CA ASN A 90 -9.86 1.20 -20.02
C ASN A 90 -9.34 0.82 -18.63
N LYS A 91 -10.20 1.03 -17.61
CA LYS A 91 -9.88 0.74 -16.21
C LYS A 91 -9.58 -0.74 -15.98
N ASP A 92 -10.32 -1.65 -16.61
CA ASP A 92 -10.21 -3.09 -16.35
C ASP A 92 -8.90 -3.62 -16.93
N LYS A 93 -8.51 -3.14 -18.12
CA LYS A 93 -7.21 -3.44 -18.72
C LYS A 93 -6.05 -2.93 -17.86
N LEU A 94 -6.17 -1.71 -17.33
CA LEU A 94 -5.16 -1.14 -16.43
C LEU A 94 -5.06 -1.94 -15.13
N PHE A 95 -6.20 -2.34 -14.56
CA PHE A 95 -6.23 -3.13 -13.32
C PHE A 95 -5.56 -4.48 -13.52
N GLN A 96 -5.91 -5.19 -14.59
CA GLN A 96 -5.28 -6.45 -14.94
C GLN A 96 -3.76 -6.28 -15.14
N GLN A 97 -3.33 -5.22 -15.85
CA GLN A 97 -1.91 -4.94 -16.05
C GLN A 97 -1.18 -4.72 -14.72
N ILE A 98 -1.77 -3.96 -13.80
CA ILE A 98 -1.19 -3.70 -12.47
C ILE A 98 -1.12 -4.99 -11.65
N GLU A 99 -2.21 -5.76 -11.58
CA GLU A 99 -2.27 -7.01 -10.82
C GLU A 99 -1.25 -8.04 -11.35
N ASP A 100 -1.18 -8.24 -12.67
CA ASP A 100 -0.23 -9.17 -13.27
C ASP A 100 1.22 -8.72 -13.08
N LEU A 101 1.49 -7.42 -13.19
CA LEU A 101 2.83 -6.86 -12.94
C LEU A 101 3.26 -7.13 -11.50
N VAL A 102 2.40 -6.86 -10.52
CA VAL A 102 2.71 -7.05 -9.10
C VAL A 102 2.88 -8.52 -8.78
N ARG A 103 1.91 -9.35 -9.17
CA ARG A 103 1.90 -10.78 -8.83
C ARG A 103 3.08 -11.53 -9.43
N SER A 104 3.48 -11.20 -10.66
CA SER A 104 4.56 -11.91 -11.36
C SER A 104 5.95 -11.47 -10.94
N ASN A 105 6.07 -10.31 -10.27
CA ASN A 105 7.36 -9.67 -9.97
C ASN A 105 7.55 -9.38 -8.48
N THR A 106 6.83 -10.11 -7.63
CA THR A 106 6.99 -10.08 -6.17
C THR A 106 7.07 -11.48 -5.59
N ASP A 107 7.89 -11.67 -4.56
CA ASP A 107 8.05 -12.96 -3.88
C ASP A 107 8.21 -12.81 -2.35
N PRO A 108 7.30 -13.33 -1.52
CA PRO A 108 6.03 -13.95 -1.90
C PRO A 108 5.13 -12.99 -2.70
N ALA A 109 4.34 -13.56 -3.60
CA ALA A 109 3.47 -12.79 -4.48
C ALA A 109 2.43 -11.99 -3.68
N ILE A 110 2.34 -10.69 -3.97
CA ILE A 110 1.31 -9.82 -3.41
C ILE A 110 0.05 -9.95 -4.27
N ALA A 111 -0.91 -10.76 -3.81
CA ALA A 111 -2.12 -11.08 -4.58
C ALA A 111 -3.27 -10.07 -4.42
N PHE A 112 -3.34 -9.38 -3.28
CA PHE A 112 -4.48 -8.52 -2.96
C PHE A 112 -4.04 -7.07 -2.83
N ILE A 113 -4.35 -6.27 -3.84
CA ILE A 113 -4.27 -4.81 -3.81
C ILE A 113 -5.66 -4.26 -4.17
N ILE A 114 -6.08 -3.21 -3.48
CA ILE A 114 -7.32 -2.51 -3.84
C ILE A 114 -6.99 -1.57 -4.97
N LEU A 115 -7.71 -1.66 -6.09
CA LEU A 115 -7.63 -0.73 -7.20
C LEU A 115 -8.96 0.00 -7.32
N HIS A 116 -8.91 1.33 -7.27
CA HIS A 116 -10.09 2.16 -7.34
C HIS A 116 -9.82 3.39 -8.21
N VAL A 117 -10.82 3.77 -9.01
CA VAL A 117 -10.73 4.92 -9.90
C VAL A 117 -11.85 5.89 -9.56
N VAL A 118 -11.47 7.15 -9.38
CA VAL A 118 -12.38 8.25 -9.07
C VAL A 118 -12.31 9.26 -10.21
N GLU A 119 -13.46 9.63 -10.76
CA GLU A 119 -13.55 10.71 -11.75
C GLU A 119 -13.44 12.06 -11.03
N VAL A 120 -12.51 12.89 -11.48
CA VAL A 120 -12.13 14.16 -10.82
C VAL A 120 -12.06 15.29 -11.84
N GLY A 121 -13.12 15.46 -12.63
CA GLY A 121 -13.20 16.56 -13.58
C GLY A 121 -14.17 16.33 -14.72
N VAL A 122 -14.21 17.29 -15.65
CA VAL A 122 -15.11 17.28 -16.80
C VAL A 122 -14.47 16.59 -18.02
N ASN A 123 -13.14 16.53 -18.09
CA ASN A 123 -12.37 16.03 -19.24
C ASN A 123 -11.94 14.55 -19.10
N ASN A 124 -12.75 13.72 -18.45
CA ASN A 124 -12.43 12.31 -18.18
C ASN A 124 -11.15 12.11 -17.33
N ASP A 125 -10.71 13.18 -16.65
CA ASP A 125 -9.59 13.13 -15.71
C ASP A 125 -9.94 12.26 -14.52
N LYS A 126 -9.09 11.27 -14.26
CA LYS A 126 -9.31 10.25 -13.24
C LYS A 126 -8.16 10.25 -12.25
N VAL A 127 -8.46 9.92 -11.00
CA VAL A 127 -7.50 9.61 -9.96
C VAL A 127 -7.54 8.12 -9.71
N LEU A 128 -6.37 7.49 -9.76
CA LEU A 128 -6.21 6.06 -9.48
C LEU A 128 -5.68 5.91 -8.06
N ILE A 129 -6.37 5.10 -7.26
CA ILE A 129 -6.05 4.84 -5.87
C ILE A 129 -5.68 3.37 -5.74
N LEU A 130 -4.51 3.12 -5.17
CA LEU A 130 -4.06 1.78 -4.82
C LEU A 130 -4.05 1.66 -3.30
N GLY A 131 -4.83 0.73 -2.76
CA GLY A 131 -4.74 0.34 -1.35
C GLY A 131 -3.87 -0.92 -1.21
N ILE A 132 -2.67 -0.77 -0.64
CA ILE A 132 -1.73 -1.88 -0.44
C ILE A 132 -1.79 -2.40 1.01
N PRO A 133 -2.26 -3.63 1.28
CA PRO A 133 -2.39 -4.15 2.64
C PRO A 133 -1.06 -4.24 3.37
N LYS A 134 -1.11 -4.26 4.71
CA LYS A 134 0.02 -4.65 5.54
C LYS A 134 0.25 -6.16 5.39
N GLY A 135 1.47 -6.54 4.98
CA GLY A 135 1.89 -7.94 4.98
C GLY A 135 1.93 -8.51 6.40
N LEU A 136 1.27 -9.65 6.61
CA LEU A 136 1.25 -10.38 7.89
C LEU A 136 2.09 -11.67 7.85
N GLY A 137 2.69 -11.96 6.69
CA GLY A 137 3.57 -13.10 6.45
C GLY A 137 4.97 -12.63 6.09
N LEU A 138 5.73 -13.49 5.41
CA LEU A 138 7.09 -13.16 4.98
C LEU A 138 7.13 -11.82 4.22
N PRO A 139 8.21 -11.04 4.41
CA PRO A 139 8.41 -9.84 3.61
C PRO A 139 8.45 -10.20 2.13
N SER A 140 7.86 -9.35 1.29
CA SER A 140 7.85 -9.54 -0.15
C SER A 140 9.00 -8.78 -0.79
N MET A 141 9.82 -9.45 -1.59
CA MET A 141 10.85 -8.84 -2.41
C MET A 141 10.31 -8.47 -3.79
N VAL A 142 10.90 -7.45 -4.40
CA VAL A 142 10.79 -7.23 -5.86
C VAL A 142 11.70 -8.25 -6.54
N THR A 143 11.20 -8.90 -7.60
CA THR A 143 11.94 -9.89 -8.44
C THR A 143 12.16 -9.44 -9.89
N PHE A 144 11.69 -8.24 -10.25
CA PHE A 144 11.73 -7.72 -11.63
C PHE A 144 13.17 -7.58 -12.17
N ASN A 145 13.41 -8.08 -13.39
CA ASN A 145 14.71 -8.09 -14.07
C ASN A 145 15.85 -8.60 -13.16
N ASP A 146 15.66 -9.79 -12.58
CA ASP A 146 16.63 -10.49 -11.71
C ASP A 146 17.11 -9.67 -10.51
N THR A 147 16.37 -8.63 -10.13
CA THR A 147 16.63 -7.86 -8.93
C THR A 147 15.96 -8.58 -7.77
N ASN A 148 16.68 -8.87 -6.68
CA ASN A 148 16.09 -9.39 -5.45
C ASN A 148 16.32 -8.36 -4.33
N ARG A 149 15.35 -7.46 -4.14
CA ARG A 149 15.47 -6.36 -3.17
C ARG A 149 14.22 -6.20 -2.33
N PHE A 150 14.43 -5.97 -1.04
CA PHE A 150 13.39 -5.64 -0.08
C PHE A 150 13.38 -4.14 0.16
N TYR A 151 12.19 -3.55 0.10
CA TYR A 151 11.97 -2.14 0.41
C TYR A 151 11.03 -1.99 1.58
N ARG A 152 11.22 -0.91 2.33
CA ARG A 152 10.33 -0.42 3.40
C ARG A 152 10.18 1.09 3.30
N ARG A 153 9.26 1.66 4.08
CA ARG A 153 9.00 3.10 4.13
C ARG A 153 9.37 3.72 5.47
N LYS A 154 9.96 4.91 5.40
CA LYS A 154 10.01 5.90 6.48
C LYS A 154 9.10 7.06 6.11
N ASN A 155 8.96 8.04 7.00
CA ASN A 155 8.19 9.25 6.70
C ASN A 155 8.76 10.04 5.51
N THR A 156 10.05 9.88 5.21
CA THR A 156 10.75 10.57 4.12
C THR A 156 10.78 9.77 2.81
N GLY A 157 10.03 8.66 2.74
CA GLY A 157 9.96 7.82 1.55
C GLY A 157 10.49 6.39 1.74
N LYS A 158 10.68 5.69 0.62
CA LYS A 158 11.13 4.29 0.60
C LYS A 158 12.64 4.16 0.70
N TYR A 159 13.10 3.04 1.25
CA TYR A 159 14.52 2.72 1.38
C TYR A 159 14.74 1.21 1.28
N LEU A 160 15.98 0.83 0.95
CA LEU A 160 16.42 -0.57 0.91
C LEU A 160 16.61 -1.10 2.33
N VAL A 161 16.05 -2.28 2.58
CA VAL A 161 16.16 -2.96 3.87
C VAL A 161 17.56 -3.55 4.02
N ASP A 162 18.19 -3.34 5.18
CA ASP A 162 19.47 -3.95 5.52
C ASP A 162 19.30 -5.36 6.12
N ILE A 163 20.41 -6.06 6.33
CA ILE A 163 20.40 -7.45 6.79
C ILE A 163 19.78 -7.59 8.19
N TYR A 164 20.04 -6.65 9.11
CA TYR A 164 19.54 -6.73 10.47
C TYR A 164 18.02 -6.49 10.51
N GLU A 165 17.56 -5.50 9.76
CA GLU A 165 16.15 -5.20 9.63
C GLU A 165 15.40 -6.31 8.90
N LEU A 166 16.00 -6.92 7.87
CA LEU A 166 15.42 -8.06 7.18
C LEU A 166 15.24 -9.25 8.13
N ASN A 167 16.24 -9.53 8.98
CA ASN A 167 16.14 -10.57 10.00
C ASN A 167 14.99 -10.27 10.99
N ASP A 168 14.86 -9.04 11.46
CA ASP A 168 13.76 -8.62 12.33
C ASP A 168 12.38 -8.81 11.65
N MET A 169 12.28 -8.50 10.35
CA MET A 169 11.04 -8.74 9.60
C MET A 169 10.67 -10.22 9.55
N PHE A 170 11.62 -11.12 9.34
CA PHE A 170 11.35 -12.56 9.38
C PHE A 170 10.91 -13.02 10.78
N MET A 171 11.58 -12.55 11.83
CA MET A 171 11.29 -12.94 13.21
C MET A 171 9.92 -12.45 13.72
N LYS A 172 9.55 -11.20 13.41
CA LYS A 172 8.24 -10.64 13.79
C LYS A 172 7.06 -11.48 13.30
N ASN A 173 7.18 -12.06 12.12
CA ASN A 173 6.14 -12.93 11.55
C ASN A 173 6.03 -14.27 12.29
N GLN A 174 7.15 -14.85 12.70
CA GLN A 174 7.16 -16.10 13.46
C GLN A 174 6.51 -15.90 14.85
N VAL A 175 6.84 -14.80 15.53
CA VAL A 175 6.27 -14.47 16.84
C VAL A 175 4.75 -14.26 16.77
N LEU A 176 4.22 -13.67 15.70
CA LEU A 176 2.77 -13.48 15.54
C LEU A 176 2.04 -14.82 15.45
N LYS A 177 2.57 -15.75 14.67
CA LYS A 177 2.01 -17.11 14.52
C LYS A 177 2.03 -17.86 15.86
N ASP A 178 3.16 -17.81 16.56
CA ASP A 178 3.32 -18.50 17.84
C ASP A 178 2.40 -17.92 18.92
N LYS A 179 2.27 -16.58 18.97
CA LYS A 179 1.32 -15.91 19.88
C LYS A 179 -0.14 -16.29 19.57
N ALA A 180 -0.52 -16.35 18.30
CA ALA A 180 -1.87 -16.75 17.89
C ALA A 180 -2.18 -18.21 18.30
N LEU A 181 -1.21 -19.12 18.12
CA LEU A 181 -1.32 -20.53 18.54
C LEU A 181 -1.37 -20.66 20.07
N ALA A 182 -0.48 -19.97 20.79
CA ALA A 182 -0.47 -19.95 22.25
C ALA A 182 -1.81 -19.47 22.81
N TYR A 183 -2.34 -18.37 22.26
CA TYR A 183 -3.64 -17.82 22.63
C TYR A 183 -4.79 -18.80 22.38
N ARG A 184 -4.81 -19.46 21.21
CA ARG A 184 -5.79 -20.50 20.88
C ARG A 184 -5.71 -21.66 21.89
N ASN A 185 -4.51 -22.15 22.16
CA ASN A 185 -4.28 -23.28 23.06
C ASN A 185 -4.67 -22.95 24.50
N GLU A 186 -4.38 -21.73 24.97
CA GLU A 186 -4.80 -21.25 26.29
C GLU A 186 -6.32 -21.25 26.43
N ARG A 187 -7.06 -20.76 25.42
CA ARG A 187 -8.52 -20.78 25.45
C ARG A 187 -9.10 -22.19 25.42
N ILE A 188 -8.54 -23.08 24.59
CA ILE A 188 -8.96 -24.49 24.55
C ILE A 188 -8.76 -25.13 25.92
N LYS A 189 -7.62 -24.90 26.57
CA LYS A 189 -7.36 -25.38 27.94
C LYS A 189 -8.38 -24.84 28.95
N LYS A 190 -8.67 -23.54 28.93
CA LYS A 190 -9.68 -22.92 29.82
C LYS A 190 -11.07 -23.52 29.63
N ILE A 191 -11.47 -23.83 28.39
CA ILE A 191 -12.76 -24.48 28.10
C ILE A 191 -12.76 -25.93 28.60
N LEU A 192 -11.71 -26.71 28.30
CA LEU A 192 -11.60 -28.11 28.74
C LEU A 192 -11.59 -28.23 30.27
N ASN A 193 -10.91 -27.30 30.95
CA ASN A 193 -10.85 -27.24 32.42
C ASN A 193 -12.12 -26.62 33.04
N ARG A 194 -13.09 -26.17 32.24
CA ARG A 194 -14.31 -25.47 32.69
C ARG A 194 -14.05 -24.18 33.48
N GLU A 195 -12.90 -23.56 33.26
CA GLU A 195 -12.50 -22.27 33.85
C GLU A 195 -13.13 -21.08 33.07
N SER A 196 -13.69 -21.34 31.89
CA SER A 196 -14.36 -20.34 31.05
C SER A 196 -15.43 -21.02 30.18
N PHE A 197 -16.62 -20.43 30.10
CA PHE A 197 -17.66 -20.84 29.16
C PHE A 197 -17.57 -19.97 27.90
N PRO A 198 -17.75 -20.53 26.70
CA PRO A 198 -17.88 -19.73 25.50
C PRO A 198 -19.08 -18.78 25.66
N SER A 199 -18.86 -17.48 25.43
CA SER A 199 -19.94 -16.50 25.40
C SER A 199 -20.76 -16.74 24.12
N LEU A 200 -21.68 -17.69 24.17
CA LEU A 200 -22.73 -17.84 23.17
C LEU A 200 -23.77 -16.76 23.47
N ARG A 201 -23.64 -15.59 22.83
CA ARG A 201 -24.78 -14.69 22.73
C ARG A 201 -25.75 -15.30 21.71
N PRO A 202 -27.05 -15.43 22.04
CA PRO A 202 -28.06 -15.87 21.09
C PRO A 202 -28.20 -14.91 19.90
#